data_AF-A0AA38LIC3-F1
#
_entry.id   AF-A0AA38LIC3-F1
#
_cell.length_a   1.000
_cell.length_b   1.000
_cell.length_c   1.000
_cell.angle_alpha   90.00
_cell.angle_beta   90.00
_cell.angle_gamma   90.00
#
_symmetry.space_group_name_H-M   'P 1'
#
loop_
_entity.id
_entity.type
_entity.pdbx_description
1 polymer ?
#
loop_
_entity_poly.entity_id
_entity_poly.type
_entity_poly.pdbx_seq_one_letter_code
_entity_poly.pdbx_strand_id
1 'polypeptide(L)'
;AEAELLSAIVTFFKQLGITSSDVGIKISSRKVLQALLDHYSIPTDSFAAVCVIVDKMGKIPTEEIEKELGKVGIPSDAVGGILQALSLSLFELEELLGSDSGGVSELKQLFSFANEYGYADWIQFDASVVRGLAYYTGIVFEGFDKDEKLRAICGGGRYDRLLSTFGGEDIPACGFGFGDAVIVELLKEKKLIPVLTQEIDDIVFPLDKELRQAAAMVASSLRSKGNVVDLVLEDKRLKW
;
A
#
# COMPACT_ATOMS: atom_id res chain seq x y z
N ALA A 1 -8.68 -10.21 9.11
CA ALA A 1 -7.29 -10.37 8.64
C ALA A 1 -6.78 -9.06 8.03
N GLU A 2 -7.62 -8.38 7.27
CA GLU A 2 -7.40 -7.08 6.64
C GLU A 2 -7.05 -6.00 7.65
N ALA A 3 -7.71 -5.98 8.82
CA ALA A 3 -7.36 -5.07 9.91
C ALA A 3 -5.89 -5.19 10.34
N GLU A 4 -5.39 -6.43 10.47
CA GLU A 4 -4.00 -6.70 10.82
C GLU A 4 -3.03 -6.24 9.73
N LEU A 5 -3.37 -6.47 8.45
CA LEU A 5 -2.57 -6.00 7.31
C LEU A 5 -2.47 -4.47 7.28
N LEU A 6 -3.60 -3.78 7.50
CA LEU A 6 -3.64 -2.32 7.57
C LEU A 6 -2.85 -1.80 8.78
N SER A 7 -2.97 -2.46 9.93
CA SER A 7 -2.18 -2.14 11.12
C SER A 7 -0.68 -2.28 10.87
N ALA A 8 -0.25 -3.32 10.15
CA ALA A 8 1.15 -3.50 9.76
C ALA A 8 1.65 -2.36 8.84
N ILE A 9 0.85 -1.96 7.84
CA ILE A 9 1.15 -0.83 6.95
C ILE A 9 1.27 0.47 7.76
N VAL A 10 0.31 0.75 8.65
CA VAL A 10 0.32 1.95 9.48
C VAL A 10 1.49 1.95 10.46
N THR A 11 1.82 0.80 11.05
CA THR A 11 2.99 0.65 11.93
C THR A 11 4.27 0.98 11.19
N PHE A 12 4.42 0.49 9.96
CA PHE A 12 5.56 0.83 9.11
C PHE A 12 5.65 2.35 8.85
N PHE A 13 4.54 3.01 8.47
CA PHE A 13 4.54 4.46 8.30
C PHE A 13 4.94 5.21 9.58
N LYS A 14 4.36 4.84 10.72
CA LYS A 14 4.70 5.44 12.03
C LYS A 14 6.19 5.29 12.36
N GLN A 15 6.79 4.12 12.09
CA GLN A 15 8.21 3.87 12.32
C GLN A 15 9.13 4.71 11.43
N LEU A 16 8.67 5.10 10.24
CA LEU A 16 9.38 6.00 9.35
C LEU A 16 9.20 7.49 9.70
N GLY A 17 8.40 7.82 10.73
CA GLY A 17 8.07 9.19 11.10
C GLY A 17 6.99 9.84 10.22
N ILE A 18 6.28 9.05 9.41
CA ILE A 18 5.13 9.50 8.63
C ILE A 18 3.90 9.56 9.55
N THR A 19 3.00 10.51 9.29
CA THR A 19 1.76 10.71 10.06
C THR A 19 0.51 10.52 9.19
N SER A 20 -0.68 10.43 9.81
CA SER A 20 -1.97 10.38 9.09
C SER A 20 -2.31 11.67 8.33
N SER A 21 -1.61 12.77 8.60
CA SER A 21 -1.69 13.99 7.78
C SER A 21 -0.85 13.93 6.50
N ASP A 22 0.13 13.01 6.43
CA ASP A 22 0.98 12.85 5.26
C ASP A 22 0.41 11.81 4.29
N VAL A 23 -0.15 10.72 4.82
CA VAL A 23 -0.66 9.60 4.04
C VAL A 23 -2.01 9.14 4.55
N GLY A 24 -2.76 8.47 3.68
CA GLY A 24 -3.95 7.73 4.06
C GLY A 24 -4.02 6.39 3.34
N ILE A 25 -5.02 5.59 3.72
CA ILE A 25 -5.35 4.35 3.04
C ILE A 25 -6.83 4.41 2.67
N LYS A 26 -7.11 4.43 1.37
CA LYS A 26 -8.47 4.32 0.84
C LYS A 26 -8.89 2.86 0.88
N ILE A 27 -10.11 2.58 1.33
CA ILE A 27 -10.64 1.24 1.51
C ILE A 27 -11.99 1.13 0.80
N SER A 28 -12.21 0.00 0.14
CA SER A 28 -13.49 -0.40 -0.45
C SER A 28 -13.65 -1.91 -0.37
N SER A 29 -14.74 -2.42 -0.96
CA SER A 29 -14.94 -3.86 -1.14
C SER A 29 -15.55 -4.13 -2.50
N ARG A 30 -15.01 -5.12 -3.20
CA ARG A 30 -15.57 -5.61 -4.46
C ARG A 30 -16.97 -6.17 -4.31
N LYS A 31 -17.35 -6.61 -3.11
CA LYS A 31 -18.72 -7.03 -2.79
C LYS A 31 -19.69 -5.86 -2.80
N VAL A 32 -19.25 -4.64 -2.45
CA VAL A 32 -20.08 -3.43 -2.55
C VAL A 32 -20.31 -3.08 -4.01
N LEU A 33 -19.26 -3.11 -4.84
CA LEU A 33 -19.41 -2.89 -6.28
C LEU A 33 -20.31 -3.96 -6.92
N GLN A 34 -20.16 -5.24 -6.54
CA GLN A 34 -21.04 -6.30 -7.04
C GLN A 34 -22.50 -6.05 -6.65
N ALA A 35 -22.78 -5.72 -5.39
CA ALA A 35 -24.13 -5.40 -4.93
C ALA A 35 -24.72 -4.18 -5.65
N LEU A 36 -23.88 -3.18 -5.97
CA LEU A 36 -24.29 -2.03 -6.77
C LEU A 36 -24.67 -2.42 -8.21
N LEU A 37 -23.88 -3.28 -8.85
CA LEU A 37 -24.20 -3.79 -10.18
C LEU A 37 -25.50 -4.62 -10.16
N ASP A 38 -25.68 -5.45 -9.14
CA ASP A 38 -26.90 -6.25 -8.95
C ASP A 38 -28.13 -5.35 -8.76
N HIS A 39 -28.00 -4.25 -8.00
CA HIS A 39 -29.06 -3.25 -7.83
C HIS A 39 -29.54 -2.64 -9.15
N TYR A 40 -28.61 -2.38 -10.08
CA TYR A 40 -28.92 -1.91 -11.44
C TYR A 40 -29.22 -3.03 -12.44
N SER A 41 -29.42 -4.28 -11.98
CA SER A 41 -29.68 -5.45 -12.82
C SER A 41 -28.61 -5.71 -13.89
N ILE A 42 -27.35 -5.38 -13.59
CA ILE A 42 -26.21 -5.59 -14.48
C ILE A 42 -25.70 -7.04 -14.33
N PRO A 43 -25.46 -7.78 -15.44
CA PRO A 43 -24.95 -9.14 -15.36
C PRO A 43 -23.59 -9.25 -14.67
N THR A 44 -23.39 -10.31 -13.89
CA THR A 44 -22.13 -10.61 -13.19
C THR A 44 -20.93 -10.77 -14.13
N ASP A 45 -21.16 -11.21 -15.38
CA ASP A 45 -20.11 -11.36 -16.40
C ASP A 45 -19.43 -10.03 -16.74
N SER A 46 -20.14 -8.91 -16.54
CA SER A 46 -19.60 -7.55 -16.75
C SER A 46 -18.71 -7.08 -15.60
N PHE A 47 -18.70 -7.76 -14.45
CA PHE A 47 -18.03 -7.29 -13.22
C PHE A 47 -16.54 -7.02 -13.42
N ALA A 48 -15.81 -7.95 -14.05
CA ALA A 48 -14.38 -7.81 -14.27
C ALA A 48 -14.06 -6.62 -15.19
N ALA A 49 -14.86 -6.42 -16.24
CA ALA A 49 -14.71 -5.29 -17.16
C ALA A 49 -15.02 -3.96 -16.45
N VAL A 50 -16.08 -3.91 -15.63
CA VAL A 50 -16.41 -2.74 -14.81
C VAL A 50 -15.29 -2.39 -13.86
N CYS A 51 -14.70 -3.36 -13.15
CA CYS A 51 -13.56 -3.11 -12.26
C CYS A 51 -12.38 -2.46 -13.00
N VAL A 52 -12.07 -2.92 -14.22
CA VAL A 52 -10.99 -2.33 -15.02
C VAL A 52 -11.30 -0.88 -15.42
N ILE A 53 -12.56 -0.59 -15.74
CA ILE A 53 -12.99 0.76 -16.11
C ILE A 53 -12.99 1.69 -14.88
N VAL A 54 -13.52 1.22 -13.76
CA VAL A 54 -13.55 1.98 -12.50
C VAL A 54 -12.13 2.27 -11.98
N ASP A 55 -11.15 1.37 -12.16
CA ASP A 55 -9.73 1.64 -11.81
C ASP A 55 -9.11 2.81 -12.61
N LYS A 56 -9.72 3.18 -13.74
CA LYS A 56 -9.31 4.35 -14.53
C LYS A 56 -9.96 5.65 -14.04
N MET A 57 -10.94 5.59 -13.13
CA MET A 57 -11.52 6.79 -12.54
C MET A 57 -10.42 7.62 -11.84
N GLY A 58 -10.48 8.93 -12.04
CA GLY A 58 -9.43 9.86 -11.58
C GLY A 58 -8.18 9.94 -12.49
N LYS A 59 -8.01 9.00 -13.44
CA LYS A 59 -6.92 9.04 -14.44
C LYS A 59 -7.38 9.57 -15.80
N ILE A 60 -8.65 9.36 -16.15
CA ILE A 60 -9.26 9.83 -17.40
C ILE A 60 -10.57 10.60 -17.12
N PRO A 61 -11.04 11.44 -18.05
CA PRO A 61 -12.29 12.20 -17.89
C PRO A 61 -13.52 11.30 -17.73
N THR A 62 -14.51 11.77 -16.96
CA THR A 62 -15.75 11.03 -16.69
C THR A 62 -16.51 10.68 -17.96
N GLU A 63 -16.50 11.54 -18.99
CA GLU A 63 -17.17 11.27 -20.27
C GLU A 63 -16.54 10.09 -21.02
N GLU A 64 -15.27 9.79 -20.78
CA GLU A 64 -14.60 8.62 -21.34
C GLU A 64 -14.97 7.35 -20.57
N ILE A 65 -15.09 7.44 -19.24
CA ILE A 65 -15.57 6.36 -18.37
C ILE A 65 -16.99 5.94 -18.76
N GLU A 66 -17.90 6.90 -18.95
CA GLU A 66 -19.29 6.63 -19.38
C GLU A 66 -19.34 5.88 -20.71
N LYS A 67 -18.49 6.28 -21.67
CA LYS A 67 -18.38 5.61 -22.97
C LYS A 67 -17.84 4.18 -22.84
N GLU A 68 -16.85 3.94 -21.98
CA GLU A 68 -16.32 2.59 -21.75
C GLU A 68 -17.37 1.69 -21.09
N LEU A 69 -18.11 2.19 -20.08
CA LEU A 69 -19.19 1.43 -19.43
C LEU A 69 -20.30 1.08 -20.43
N GLY A 70 -20.68 2.01 -21.31
CA GLY A 70 -21.65 1.75 -22.37
C GLY A 70 -21.21 0.66 -23.35
N LYS A 71 -19.91 0.58 -23.69
CA LYS A 71 -19.36 -0.48 -24.57
C LYS A 71 -19.41 -1.87 -23.94
N VAL A 72 -19.40 -1.97 -22.60
CA VAL A 72 -19.58 -3.21 -21.85
C VAL A 72 -21.06 -3.64 -21.79
N GLY A 73 -21.97 -2.83 -22.34
CA GLY A 73 -23.40 -3.12 -22.39
C GLY A 73 -24.16 -2.63 -21.17
N ILE A 74 -23.60 -1.69 -20.40
CA ILE A 74 -24.30 -1.06 -19.27
C ILE A 74 -25.28 -0.01 -19.84
N PRO A 75 -26.58 -0.09 -19.51
CA PRO A 75 -27.58 0.90 -19.91
C PRO A 75 -27.21 2.31 -19.44
N SER A 76 -27.46 3.33 -20.27
CA SER A 76 -27.07 4.72 -19.97
C SER A 76 -27.74 5.29 -18.71
N ASP A 77 -28.95 4.84 -18.40
CA ASP A 77 -29.68 5.15 -17.17
C ASP A 77 -29.02 4.52 -15.93
N ALA A 78 -28.38 3.36 -16.06
CA ALA A 78 -27.61 2.72 -14.99
C ALA A 78 -26.21 3.35 -14.82
N VAL A 79 -25.55 3.79 -15.89
CA VAL A 79 -24.20 4.39 -15.84
C VAL A 79 -24.15 5.57 -14.87
N GLY A 80 -25.09 6.52 -14.99
CA GLY A 80 -25.15 7.69 -14.11
C GLY A 80 -25.33 7.31 -12.64
N GLY A 81 -26.20 6.32 -12.38
CA GLY A 81 -26.43 5.79 -11.03
C GLY A 81 -25.21 5.11 -10.42
N ILE A 82 -24.50 4.29 -11.20
CA ILE A 82 -23.25 3.64 -10.76
C ILE A 82 -22.18 4.69 -10.41
N LEU A 83 -21.97 5.68 -11.28
CA LEU A 83 -20.97 6.73 -11.05
C LEU A 83 -21.30 7.59 -9.83
N GLN A 84 -22.58 7.90 -9.64
CA GLN A 84 -23.05 8.59 -8.44
C GLN A 84 -22.77 7.75 -7.19
N ALA A 85 -23.13 6.46 -7.22
CA ALA A 85 -22.93 5.55 -6.09
C ALA A 85 -21.46 5.35 -5.72
N LEU A 86 -20.55 5.39 -6.70
CA LEU A 86 -19.10 5.33 -6.44
C LEU A 86 -18.54 6.58 -5.74
N SER A 87 -19.34 7.66 -5.65
CA SER A 87 -18.98 8.89 -4.94
C SER A 87 -19.66 9.01 -3.56
N LEU A 88 -20.51 8.04 -3.20
CA LEU A 88 -21.24 8.04 -1.93
C LEU A 88 -20.36 7.62 -0.76
N SER A 89 -20.74 8.07 0.43
CA SER A 89 -20.22 7.57 1.71
C SER A 89 -20.68 6.14 1.98
N LEU A 90 -20.00 5.46 2.90
CA LEU A 90 -20.41 4.11 3.34
C LEU A 90 -21.83 4.10 3.92
N PHE A 91 -22.24 5.18 4.58
CA PHE A 91 -23.58 5.33 5.14
C PHE A 91 -24.65 5.45 4.06
N GLU A 92 -24.43 6.29 3.05
CA GLU A 92 -25.37 6.44 1.92
C GLU A 92 -25.46 5.16 1.08
N LEU A 93 -24.35 4.41 0.94
CA LEU A 93 -24.37 3.09 0.30
C LEU A 93 -25.13 2.04 1.12
N GLU A 94 -25.09 2.13 2.45
CA GLU A 94 -25.91 1.29 3.32
C GLU A 94 -27.40 1.57 3.11
N GLU A 95 -27.80 2.85 2.95
CA GLU A 95 -29.18 3.23 2.64
C GLU A 95 -29.62 2.74 1.25
N LEU A 96 -28.72 2.77 0.26
CA LEU A 96 -29.01 2.35 -1.11
C LEU A 96 -29.09 0.81 -1.27
N LEU A 97 -28.12 0.09 -0.68
CA LEU A 97 -27.93 -1.36 -0.89
C LEU A 97 -28.52 -2.21 0.24
N GLY A 98 -28.87 -1.59 1.37
CA GLY A 98 -29.28 -2.27 2.59
C GLY A 98 -28.10 -2.76 3.44
N SER A 99 -28.33 -2.84 4.76
CA SER A 99 -27.35 -3.27 5.77
C SER A 99 -26.86 -4.72 5.59
N ASP A 100 -27.66 -5.56 4.93
CA ASP A 100 -27.37 -6.98 4.72
C ASP A 100 -26.49 -7.23 3.49
N SER A 101 -26.14 -6.19 2.73
CA SER A 101 -25.14 -6.31 1.69
C SER A 101 -23.79 -6.67 2.32
N GLY A 102 -23.32 -7.91 2.10
CA GLY A 102 -22.17 -8.48 2.80
C GLY A 102 -20.88 -7.64 2.71
N GLY A 103 -20.74 -6.80 1.68
CA GLY A 103 -19.63 -5.85 1.58
C GLY A 103 -19.71 -4.67 2.57
N VAL A 104 -20.89 -4.12 2.82
CA VAL A 104 -21.08 -2.97 3.73
C VAL A 104 -20.84 -3.40 5.17
N SER A 105 -21.41 -4.53 5.59
CA SER A 105 -21.22 -5.05 6.95
C SER A 105 -19.75 -5.39 7.24
N GLU A 106 -19.04 -6.02 6.31
CA GLU A 106 -17.60 -6.29 6.39
C GLU A 106 -16.77 -5.00 6.52
N LEU A 107 -17.11 -3.95 5.76
CA LEU A 107 -16.44 -2.65 5.86
C LEU A 107 -16.70 -1.98 7.21
N LYS A 108 -17.95 -1.95 7.70
CA LYS A 108 -18.27 -1.38 9.02
C LYS A 108 -17.50 -2.09 10.13
N GLN A 109 -17.40 -3.41 10.06
CA GLN A 109 -16.59 -4.19 11.00
C GLN A 109 -15.10 -3.83 10.90
N LEU A 110 -14.56 -3.67 9.69
CA LEU A 110 -13.17 -3.25 9.49
C LEU A 110 -12.88 -1.85 10.08
N PHE A 111 -13.77 -0.89 9.88
CA PHE A 111 -13.65 0.45 10.50
C PHE A 111 -13.77 0.39 12.02
N SER A 112 -14.60 -0.51 12.57
CA SER A 112 -14.64 -0.76 14.01
C SER A 112 -13.29 -1.27 14.53
N PHE A 113 -12.70 -2.27 13.88
CA PHE A 113 -11.37 -2.77 14.25
C PHE A 113 -10.29 -1.69 14.12
N ALA A 114 -10.37 -0.83 13.11
CA ALA A 114 -9.41 0.27 12.97
C ALA A 114 -9.41 1.25 14.16
N ASN A 115 -10.58 1.47 14.77
CA ASN A 115 -10.68 2.24 16.01
C ASN A 115 -10.01 1.50 17.18
N GLU A 116 -10.27 0.21 17.33
CA GLU A 116 -9.70 -0.62 18.40
C GLU A 116 -8.17 -0.73 18.32
N TYR A 117 -7.63 -0.84 17.10
CA TYR A 117 -6.19 -0.86 16.85
C TYR A 117 -5.53 0.53 16.89
N GLY A 118 -6.29 1.63 16.93
CA GLY A 118 -5.75 2.99 17.00
C GLY A 118 -5.14 3.49 15.68
N TYR A 119 -5.74 3.13 14.54
CA TYR A 119 -5.37 3.65 13.22
C TYR A 119 -6.54 4.21 12.41
N ALA A 120 -7.71 4.45 13.02
CA ALA A 120 -8.88 4.98 12.33
C ALA A 120 -8.59 6.24 11.49
N ASP A 121 -7.79 7.17 12.01
CA ASP A 121 -7.41 8.41 11.30
C ASP A 121 -6.58 8.19 10.02
N TRP A 122 -6.06 6.98 9.82
CA TRP A 122 -5.24 6.62 8.66
C TRP A 122 -6.06 6.08 7.50
N ILE A 123 -7.32 5.69 7.74
CA ILE A 123 -8.14 5.00 6.76
C ILE A 123 -9.35 5.85 6.38
N GLN A 124 -9.77 5.76 5.13
CA GLN A 124 -10.99 6.40 4.64
C GLN A 124 -11.70 5.48 3.64
N PHE A 125 -13.02 5.55 3.63
CA PHE A 125 -13.81 4.82 2.64
C PHE A 125 -13.75 5.57 1.30
N ASP A 126 -13.59 4.82 0.21
CA ASP A 126 -13.66 5.35 -1.16
C ASP A 126 -14.18 4.24 -2.08
N ALA A 127 -15.44 4.34 -2.49
CA ALA A 127 -16.10 3.30 -3.28
C ALA A 127 -15.45 3.09 -4.67
N SER A 128 -14.73 4.09 -5.19
CA SER A 128 -14.01 4.00 -6.47
C SER A 128 -12.77 3.09 -6.41
N VAL A 129 -12.29 2.71 -5.23
CA VAL A 129 -11.13 1.83 -5.10
C VAL A 129 -11.52 0.38 -5.41
N VAL A 130 -11.07 -0.13 -6.55
CA VAL A 130 -11.37 -1.51 -7.00
C VAL A 130 -10.12 -2.37 -7.23
N ARG A 131 -8.96 -1.69 -7.38
CA ARG A 131 -7.64 -2.23 -7.74
C ARG A 131 -7.64 -3.00 -9.08
N GLY A 132 -6.66 -2.72 -9.93
CA GLY A 132 -6.58 -3.30 -11.29
C GLY A 132 -6.29 -4.81 -11.43
N LEU A 133 -6.09 -5.56 -10.33
CA LEU A 133 -5.82 -7.01 -10.41
C LEU A 133 -7.11 -7.82 -10.34
N ALA A 134 -7.33 -8.73 -11.28
CA ALA A 134 -8.61 -9.43 -11.43
C ALA A 134 -8.98 -10.33 -10.23
N TYR A 135 -8.00 -10.80 -9.46
CA TYR A 135 -8.18 -11.86 -8.47
C TYR A 135 -8.81 -11.43 -7.13
N TYR A 136 -9.03 -10.14 -6.87
CA TYR A 136 -9.62 -9.70 -5.60
C TYR A 136 -11.11 -10.07 -5.52
N THR A 137 -11.55 -10.53 -4.35
CA THR A 137 -12.91 -11.06 -4.08
C THR A 137 -13.67 -10.30 -3.00
N GLY A 138 -12.99 -9.46 -2.20
CA GLY A 138 -13.58 -8.79 -1.05
C GLY A 138 -13.03 -7.38 -0.83
N ILE A 139 -12.68 -7.06 0.41
CA ILE A 139 -12.06 -5.80 0.78
C ILE A 139 -10.79 -5.57 -0.04
N VAL A 140 -10.63 -4.36 -0.54
CA VAL A 140 -9.46 -3.86 -1.25
C VAL A 140 -9.06 -2.51 -0.67
N PHE A 141 -7.77 -2.19 -0.76
CA PHE A 141 -7.24 -0.95 -0.21
C PHE A 141 -6.03 -0.44 -0.99
N GLU A 142 -5.81 0.87 -0.90
CA GLU A 142 -4.75 1.60 -1.56
C GLU A 142 -4.18 2.68 -0.64
N GLY A 143 -2.87 2.64 -0.39
CA GLY A 143 -2.16 3.69 0.33
C GLY A 143 -1.82 4.85 -0.61
N PHE A 144 -2.11 6.08 -0.19
CA PHE A 144 -1.93 7.29 -0.97
C PHE A 144 -1.30 8.41 -0.14
N ASP A 145 -0.63 9.32 -0.83
CA ASP A 145 -0.13 10.59 -0.28
C ASP A 145 -1.27 11.61 -0.22
N LYS A 146 -1.41 12.32 0.91
CA LYS A 146 -2.52 13.27 1.14
C LYS A 146 -2.43 14.51 0.24
N ASP A 147 -1.25 14.83 -0.31
CA ASP A 147 -1.09 15.89 -1.31
C ASP A 147 -1.45 15.42 -2.73
N GLU A 148 -1.78 14.14 -2.92
CA GLU A 148 -2.14 13.50 -4.20
C GLU A 148 -1.10 13.73 -5.31
N LYS A 149 0.17 13.94 -4.95
CA LYS A 149 1.26 14.14 -5.92
C LYS A 149 1.88 12.84 -6.39
N LEU A 150 1.83 11.82 -5.54
CA LEU A 150 2.45 10.53 -5.77
C LEU A 150 1.42 9.52 -6.27
N ARG A 151 1.92 8.51 -6.98
CA ARG A 151 1.14 7.29 -7.28
C ARG A 151 0.87 6.52 -5.98
N ALA A 152 0.03 5.50 -6.05
CA ALA A 152 -0.22 4.59 -4.94
C ALA A 152 1.08 4.09 -4.30
N ILE A 153 1.19 4.26 -2.97
CA ILE A 153 2.36 3.87 -2.16
C ILE A 153 2.37 2.35 -1.95
N CYS A 154 1.20 1.81 -1.64
CA CYS A 154 0.97 0.37 -1.46
C CYS A 154 -0.46 0.02 -1.88
N GLY A 155 -0.75 -1.26 -2.04
CA GLY A 155 -2.11 -1.70 -2.30
C GLY A 155 -2.29 -3.20 -2.12
N GLY A 156 -3.51 -3.58 -1.77
CA GLY A 156 -3.82 -4.96 -1.39
C GLY A 156 -5.31 -5.23 -1.31
N GLY A 157 -5.63 -6.42 -0.81
CA GLY A 157 -7.01 -6.87 -0.63
C GLY A 157 -7.13 -8.37 -0.41
N ARG A 158 -8.38 -8.84 -0.31
CA ARG A 158 -8.77 -10.24 -0.18
C ARG A 158 -8.95 -10.91 -1.54
N TYR A 159 -8.49 -12.15 -1.67
CA TYR A 159 -8.45 -12.94 -2.91
C TYR A 159 -8.68 -14.45 -2.66
N ASP A 160 -9.86 -14.78 -2.17
CA ASP A 160 -10.18 -16.14 -1.67
C ASP A 160 -10.16 -17.24 -2.73
N ARG A 161 -10.34 -16.84 -4.00
CA ARG A 161 -10.44 -17.77 -5.14
C ARG A 161 -9.17 -17.83 -5.98
N LEU A 162 -8.08 -17.20 -5.55
CA LEU A 162 -6.86 -17.17 -6.36
C LEU A 162 -6.31 -18.57 -6.61
N LEU A 163 -6.22 -19.42 -5.58
CA LEU A 163 -5.66 -20.76 -5.72
C LEU A 163 -6.52 -21.69 -6.57
N SER A 164 -7.84 -21.54 -6.56
CA SER A 164 -8.73 -22.34 -7.42
C SER A 164 -8.56 -22.03 -8.91
N THR A 165 -8.14 -20.80 -9.26
CA THR A 165 -7.75 -20.50 -10.66
C THR A 165 -6.55 -21.30 -11.16
N PHE A 166 -5.74 -21.87 -10.25
CA PHE A 166 -4.60 -22.74 -10.57
C PHE A 166 -4.90 -24.24 -10.35
N GLY A 167 -6.17 -24.61 -10.14
CA GLY A 167 -6.59 -26.01 -9.93
C GLY A 167 -6.50 -26.50 -8.48
N GLY A 168 -6.32 -25.59 -7.52
CA GLY A 168 -6.45 -25.88 -6.09
C GLY A 168 -7.89 -25.74 -5.55
N GLU A 169 -8.04 -25.84 -4.24
CA GLU A 169 -9.29 -25.51 -3.54
C GLU A 169 -9.40 -23.99 -3.27
N ASP A 170 -10.61 -23.51 -2.98
CA ASP A 170 -10.81 -22.16 -2.48
C ASP A 170 -10.20 -22.02 -1.07
N ILE A 171 -9.13 -21.25 -0.95
CA ILE A 171 -8.46 -20.97 0.31
C ILE A 171 -8.50 -19.46 0.55
N PRO A 172 -9.25 -18.99 1.56
CA PRO A 172 -9.34 -17.57 1.88
C PRO A 172 -7.96 -16.96 2.15
N ALA A 173 -7.65 -15.89 1.43
CA ALA A 173 -6.35 -15.23 1.52
C ALA A 173 -6.49 -13.72 1.35
N CYS A 174 -5.61 -12.95 1.98
CA CYS A 174 -5.51 -11.51 1.80
C CYS A 174 -4.05 -11.09 1.98
N GLY A 175 -3.66 -10.00 1.33
CA GLY A 175 -2.30 -9.48 1.39
C GLY A 175 -2.18 -8.15 0.68
N PHE A 176 -0.95 -7.62 0.64
CA PHE A 176 -0.64 -6.37 -0.04
C PHE A 176 0.76 -6.40 -0.63
N GLY A 177 0.97 -5.56 -1.64
CA GLY A 177 2.30 -5.18 -2.10
C GLY A 177 2.63 -3.78 -1.60
N PHE A 178 3.88 -3.59 -1.18
CA PHE A 178 4.41 -2.30 -0.77
C PHE A 178 5.64 -1.98 -1.62
N GLY A 179 5.56 -0.96 -2.49
CA GLY A 179 6.64 -0.61 -3.39
C GLY A 179 7.70 0.26 -2.72
N ASP A 180 8.97 0.05 -3.04
CA ASP A 180 10.10 0.80 -2.50
C ASP A 180 10.26 2.20 -3.13
N ALA A 181 10.02 2.32 -4.43
CA ALA A 181 10.27 3.56 -5.17
C ALA A 181 9.42 4.75 -4.67
N VAL A 182 8.11 4.54 -4.47
CA VAL A 182 7.17 5.62 -4.09
C VAL A 182 7.39 6.05 -2.64
N ILE A 183 7.60 5.11 -1.72
CA ILE A 183 7.86 5.45 -0.33
C ILE A 183 9.18 6.20 -0.17
N VAL A 184 10.23 5.81 -0.90
CA VAL A 184 11.51 6.53 -0.86
C VAL A 184 11.34 7.97 -1.34
N GLU A 185 10.53 8.20 -2.37
CA GLU A 185 10.26 9.56 -2.85
C GLU A 185 9.48 10.39 -1.82
N LEU A 186 8.46 9.80 -1.20
CA LEU A 186 7.72 10.43 -0.10
C LEU A 186 8.66 10.80 1.06
N LEU A 187 9.56 9.89 1.46
CA LEU A 187 10.50 10.14 2.55
C LEU A 187 11.50 11.25 2.21
N LYS A 188 11.92 11.38 0.94
CA LYS A 188 12.76 12.52 0.50
C LYS A 188 12.01 13.84 0.61
N GLU A 189 10.77 13.90 0.10
CA GLU A 189 9.95 15.12 0.15
C GLU A 189 9.71 15.56 1.60
N LYS A 190 9.43 14.61 2.49
CA LYS A 190 9.24 14.85 3.92
C LYS A 190 10.54 15.02 4.71
N LYS A 191 11.71 14.90 4.07
CA LYS A 191 13.05 14.96 4.69
C LYS A 191 13.23 13.97 5.84
N LEU A 192 12.66 12.78 5.69
CA LEU A 192 12.69 11.69 6.67
C LEU A 192 13.79 10.66 6.40
N ILE A 193 14.56 10.80 5.30
CA ILE A 193 15.74 9.96 5.06
C ILE A 193 16.92 10.53 5.84
N PRO A 194 17.44 9.83 6.87
CA PRO A 194 18.60 10.28 7.62
C PRO A 194 19.85 10.21 6.75
N VAL A 195 20.82 11.09 7.04
CA VAL A 195 22.18 10.92 6.52
C VAL A 195 22.83 9.76 7.27
N LEU A 196 22.90 8.60 6.62
CA LEU A 196 23.61 7.45 7.14
C LEU A 196 25.11 7.67 6.88
N THR A 197 25.86 8.05 7.92
CA THR A 197 27.31 8.03 7.87
C THR A 197 27.80 6.62 8.19
N GLN A 198 28.82 6.16 7.47
CA GLN A 198 29.51 4.94 7.86
C GLN A 198 30.19 5.17 9.20
N GLU A 199 29.71 4.50 10.24
CA GLU A 199 30.33 4.54 11.56
C GLU A 199 31.53 3.58 11.55
N ILE A 200 32.71 4.14 11.83
CA ILE A 200 33.95 3.39 12.02
C ILE A 200 34.26 3.47 13.50
N ASP A 201 34.39 2.32 14.16
CA ASP A 201 34.73 2.26 15.59
C ASP A 201 36.19 2.63 15.81
N ASP A 202 37.08 2.08 14.96
CA ASP A 202 38.52 2.26 15.06
C ASP A 202 39.18 2.52 13.71
N ILE A 203 40.16 3.42 13.70
CA ILE A 203 41.10 3.57 12.59
C ILE A 203 42.48 3.13 13.07
N VAL A 204 43.00 2.06 12.48
CA VAL A 204 44.36 1.57 12.75
C VAL A 204 45.31 2.21 11.76
N PHE A 205 46.28 2.95 12.30
CA PHE A 205 47.27 3.68 11.52
C PHE A 205 48.69 3.15 11.82
N PRO A 206 49.38 2.51 10.87
CA PRO A 206 50.79 2.19 11.05
C PRO A 206 51.64 3.47 11.00
N LEU A 207 52.43 3.73 12.04
CA LEU A 207 53.28 4.93 12.12
C LEU A 207 54.43 4.93 11.09
N ASP A 208 54.83 3.75 10.64
CA ASP A 208 55.87 3.52 9.63
C ASP A 208 55.56 2.27 8.80
N LYS A 209 56.37 2.01 7.77
CA LYS A 209 56.19 0.83 6.89
C LYS A 209 56.44 -0.50 7.59
N GLU A 210 57.31 -0.50 8.59
CA GLU A 210 57.75 -1.70 9.31
C GLU A 210 56.63 -2.23 10.22
N LEU A 211 55.81 -1.34 10.76
CA LEU A 211 54.67 -1.64 11.61
C LEU A 211 53.41 -2.08 10.85
N ARG A 212 53.43 -2.16 9.52
CA ARG A 212 52.24 -2.57 8.74
C ARG A 212 51.71 -3.95 9.11
N GLN A 213 52.59 -4.92 9.35
CA GLN A 213 52.16 -6.26 9.78
C GLN A 213 51.54 -6.23 11.17
N ALA A 214 52.13 -5.45 12.09
CA ALA A 214 51.57 -5.26 13.44
C ALA A 214 50.20 -4.57 13.39
N ALA A 215 50.07 -3.51 12.59
CA ALA A 215 48.81 -2.81 12.36
C ALA A 215 47.74 -3.73 11.77
N ALA A 216 48.09 -4.60 10.83
CA ALA A 216 47.17 -5.60 10.29
C ALA A 216 46.71 -6.61 11.36
N MET A 217 47.61 -7.08 12.24
CA MET A 217 47.24 -7.95 13.35
C MET A 217 46.31 -7.26 14.35
N VAL A 218 46.57 -5.98 14.67
CA VAL A 218 45.70 -5.17 15.55
C VAL A 218 44.32 -4.98 14.91
N ALA A 219 44.27 -4.56 13.65
CA ALA A 219 43.00 -4.39 12.94
C ALA A 219 42.21 -5.71 12.88
N SER A 220 42.88 -6.83 12.62
CA SER A 220 42.24 -8.16 12.64
C SER A 220 41.72 -8.53 14.03
N SER A 221 42.47 -8.21 15.09
CA SER A 221 42.04 -8.50 16.46
C SER A 221 40.90 -7.60 16.93
N LEU A 222 40.77 -6.39 16.42
CA LEU A 222 39.64 -5.50 16.72
C LEU A 222 38.39 -5.96 15.96
N ARG A 223 38.54 -6.34 14.68
CA ARG A 223 37.47 -6.93 13.88
C ARG A 223 36.94 -8.23 14.49
N SER A 224 37.80 -9.09 15.04
CA SER A 224 37.36 -10.34 15.69
C SER A 224 36.56 -10.11 16.97
N LYS A 225 36.58 -8.90 17.54
CA LYS A 225 35.76 -8.48 18.67
C LYS A 225 34.44 -7.83 18.26
N GLY A 226 34.20 -7.66 16.96
CA GLY A 226 32.98 -7.08 16.41
C GLY A 226 33.08 -5.62 15.95
N ASN A 227 34.25 -4.98 16.08
CA ASN A 227 34.43 -3.58 15.70
C ASN A 227 34.53 -3.41 14.17
N VAL A 228 33.95 -2.33 13.65
CA VAL A 228 34.15 -1.85 12.28
C VAL A 228 35.46 -1.08 12.22
N VAL A 229 36.48 -1.67 11.60
CA VAL A 229 37.84 -1.13 11.63
C VAL A 229 38.41 -0.89 10.25
N ASP A 230 38.87 0.35 10.03
CA ASP A 230 39.67 0.72 8.88
C ASP A 230 41.16 0.63 9.20
N LEU A 231 41.93 0.05 8.27
CA LEU A 231 43.39 0.02 8.33
C LEU A 231 43.94 0.95 7.26
N VAL A 232 44.71 1.94 7.66
CA VAL A 232 45.34 2.85 6.70
C VAL A 232 46.47 2.13 5.96
N LEU A 233 46.26 1.93 4.66
CA LEU A 233 47.19 1.21 3.77
C LEU A 233 48.24 2.13 3.14
N GLU A 234 47.90 3.42 3.00
CA GLU A 234 48.76 4.41 2.38
C GLU A 234 49.90 4.83 3.31
N ASP A 235 51.07 5.10 2.73
CA ASP A 235 52.22 5.67 3.42
C ASP A 235 52.02 7.19 3.61
N LYS A 236 51.01 7.54 4.40
CA LYS A 236 50.71 8.92 4.77
C LYS A 236 51.35 9.22 6.12
N ARG A 237 51.71 10.49 6.36
CA ARG A 237 52.04 10.95 7.71
C ARG A 237 50.74 11.37 8.40
N LEU A 238 50.59 11.00 9.67
CA LEU A 238 49.51 11.55 10.50
C LEU A 238 49.64 13.08 10.50
N LYS A 239 48.61 13.76 10.01
CA LYS A 239 48.49 15.23 10.16
C LYS A 239 47.60 15.47 11.36
N TRP A 240 48.21 16.01 12.41
CA TRP A 240 47.54 16.53 13.60
C TRP A 240 47.05 17.95 13.32
#